data_AF-A0A923SU71-F1
#
_entry.id   AF-A0A923SU71-F1
#
_cell.length_a   1.000
_cell.length_b   1.000
_cell.length_c   1.000
_cell.angle_alpha   90.00
_cell.angle_beta   90.00
_cell.angle_gamma   90.00
#
_symmetry.space_group_name_H-M   'P 1'
#
loop_
_entity.id
_entity.type
_entity.pdbx_description
1 polymer ?
#
loop_
_entity_poly.entity_id
_entity_poly.type
_entity_poly.pdbx_seq_one_letter_code
_entity_poly.pdbx_strand_id
1 'polypeptide(L)'
;MKGKFTRELYELYAKQNIGLAECLRIISHKPGRKKDFVKKTAEYLHKSLEDGNFLSNAMKTCPYFDFDDIYISFIRIAEKTGKFKETIRYLMKKIERQDESRNKVFGAIIYPIFVVVISVVACVFVCAYLKKGSIADVFCYVAILSGACILMLLMIVKFIGENKTYEAFLAADFLVKAGCGISAAVECAAGIVGNNTKTGRIFKTAKEKLEYGFDLKRAFCTDGNFSDAFYYADISGNQTDVFEKIAIYLNQKDEKKRKVCLVLIEPVFILVTGVFLFSLILKFMVPYLTDFNWV
;
A
#
# COMPACT_ATOMS: atom_id res chain seq x y z
N MET A 1 12.00 -6.37 3.07
CA MET A 1 12.85 -6.97 4.12
C MET A 1 12.18 -6.92 5.49
N LYS A 2 11.77 -5.74 6.00
CA LYS A 2 10.93 -5.60 7.21
C LYS A 2 9.76 -6.59 7.26
N GLY A 3 8.99 -6.69 6.17
CA GLY A 3 7.89 -7.66 6.07
C GLY A 3 8.32 -9.10 6.39
N LYS A 4 9.41 -9.59 5.78
CA LYS A 4 9.95 -10.94 6.02
C LYS A 4 10.33 -11.15 7.48
N PHE A 5 11.05 -10.20 8.09
CA PHE A 5 11.39 -10.25 9.51
C PHE A 5 10.14 -10.34 10.40
N THR A 6 9.15 -9.48 10.18
CA THR A 6 7.89 -9.50 10.94
C THR A 6 7.12 -10.81 10.74
N ARG A 7 7.14 -11.41 9.53
CA ARG A 7 6.54 -12.74 9.29
C ARG A 7 7.22 -13.81 10.12
N GLU A 8 8.54 -13.87 10.09
CA GLU A 8 9.29 -14.86 10.87
C GLU A 8 9.07 -14.67 12.37
N LEU A 9 9.07 -13.41 12.85
CA LEU A 9 8.79 -13.10 14.24
C LEU A 9 7.37 -13.51 14.64
N TYR A 10 6.36 -13.28 13.78
CA TYR A 10 4.98 -13.70 14.05
C TYR A 10 4.79 -15.21 14.10
N GLU A 11 5.39 -15.96 13.18
CA GLU A 11 5.29 -17.42 13.17
C GLU A 11 5.86 -18.03 14.47
N LEU A 12 7.01 -17.54 14.93
CA LEU A 12 7.63 -18.06 16.16
C LEU A 12 6.94 -17.53 17.43
N TYR A 13 6.70 -16.23 17.51
CA TYR A 13 6.19 -15.60 18.73
C TYR A 13 4.68 -15.79 18.88
N ALA A 14 3.89 -15.42 17.85
CA ALA A 14 2.44 -15.37 17.98
C ALA A 14 1.75 -16.71 17.70
N LYS A 15 2.29 -17.53 16.80
CA LYS A 15 1.73 -18.86 16.49
C LYS A 15 2.33 -19.96 17.35
N GLN A 16 3.65 -20.01 17.50
CA GLN A 16 4.33 -21.05 18.28
C GLN A 16 4.52 -20.68 19.77
N ASN A 17 4.17 -19.46 20.16
CA ASN A 17 4.20 -19.00 21.56
C ASN A 17 5.60 -19.07 22.20
N ILE A 18 6.65 -18.89 21.39
CA ILE A 18 8.05 -18.87 21.83
C ILE A 18 8.38 -17.49 22.42
N GLY A 19 9.23 -17.45 23.46
CA GLY A 19 9.69 -16.19 24.06
C GLY A 19 10.39 -15.27 23.06
N LEU A 20 10.26 -13.95 23.24
CA LEU A 20 10.72 -12.95 22.26
C LEU A 20 12.24 -13.03 22.00
N ALA A 21 13.06 -13.13 23.06
CA ALA A 21 14.50 -13.30 22.92
C ALA A 21 14.83 -14.59 22.15
N GLU A 22 14.20 -15.71 22.52
CA GLU A 22 14.40 -17.00 21.84
C GLU A 22 13.98 -16.94 20.36
N CYS A 23 12.89 -16.24 20.01
CA CYS A 23 12.51 -16.01 18.62
C CYS A 23 13.62 -15.29 17.84
N LEU A 24 14.20 -14.23 18.40
CA LEU A 24 15.29 -13.49 17.77
C LEU A 24 16.55 -14.36 17.62
N ARG A 25 16.83 -15.23 18.61
CA ARG A 25 17.93 -16.20 18.55
C ARG A 25 17.75 -17.21 17.41
N ILE A 26 16.55 -17.75 17.26
CA ILE A 26 16.21 -18.70 16.19
C ILE A 26 16.37 -18.04 14.83
N ILE A 27 15.83 -16.82 14.66
CA ILE A 27 15.96 -16.06 13.40
C ILE A 27 17.43 -15.73 13.10
N SER A 28 18.22 -15.40 14.13
CA SER A 28 19.64 -15.08 13.97
C SER A 28 20.51 -16.30 13.67
N HIS A 29 20.07 -17.53 13.93
CA HIS A 29 20.84 -18.76 13.66
C HIS A 29 20.37 -19.55 12.44
N LYS A 30 19.25 -19.14 11.83
CA LYS A 30 18.66 -19.82 10.67
C LYS A 30 19.66 -19.96 9.51
N PRO A 31 19.74 -21.13 8.85
CA PRO A 31 20.64 -21.33 7.71
C PRO A 31 20.26 -20.40 6.55
N GLY A 32 21.24 -19.66 6.04
CA GLY A 32 21.05 -18.61 5.02
C GLY A 32 22.34 -17.87 4.69
N ARG A 33 22.30 -16.90 3.77
CA ARG A 33 23.49 -16.12 3.38
C ARG A 33 23.99 -15.29 4.57
N LYS A 34 25.30 -15.22 4.82
CA LYS A 34 25.91 -14.36 5.87
C LYS A 34 25.55 -12.86 5.76
N LYS A 35 25.17 -12.39 4.56
CA LYS A 35 24.71 -11.01 4.31
C LYS A 35 23.19 -10.83 4.44
N ASP A 36 22.46 -11.78 5.02
CA ASP A 36 21.01 -11.60 5.24
C ASP A 36 20.78 -10.54 6.33
N PHE A 37 20.25 -9.39 5.91
CA PHE A 37 19.91 -8.28 6.81
C PHE A 37 18.89 -8.70 7.88
N VAL A 38 18.01 -9.68 7.60
CA VAL A 38 17.05 -10.20 8.59
C VAL A 38 17.81 -10.86 9.74
N LYS A 39 18.82 -11.67 9.42
CA LYS A 39 19.66 -12.37 10.39
C LYS A 39 20.44 -11.38 11.27
N LYS A 40 21.09 -10.41 10.64
CA LYS A 40 21.86 -9.37 11.34
C LYS A 40 20.99 -8.48 12.23
N THR A 41 19.77 -8.17 11.77
CA THR A 41 18.81 -7.42 12.58
C THR A 41 18.38 -8.23 13.79
N ALA A 42 18.03 -9.51 13.60
CA ALA A 42 17.66 -10.38 14.71
C ALA A 42 18.80 -10.54 15.73
N GLU A 43 20.04 -10.68 15.26
CA GLU A 43 21.24 -10.73 16.11
C GLU A 43 21.44 -9.44 16.93
N TYR A 44 21.32 -8.27 16.28
CA TYR A 44 21.43 -6.98 16.95
C TYR A 44 20.33 -6.79 18.01
N LEU A 45 19.08 -7.09 17.65
CA LEU A 45 17.95 -6.96 18.56
C LEU A 45 18.06 -7.95 19.72
N HIS A 46 18.47 -9.20 19.46
CA HIS A 46 18.68 -10.21 20.50
C HIS A 46 19.66 -9.71 21.56
N LYS A 47 20.84 -9.26 21.13
CA LYS A 47 21.87 -8.74 22.03
C LYS A 47 21.37 -7.56 22.85
N SER A 48 20.70 -6.60 22.20
CA SER A 48 20.16 -5.43 22.89
C SER A 48 19.11 -5.79 23.94
N LEU A 49 18.30 -6.83 23.71
CA LEU A 49 17.34 -7.35 24.68
C LEU A 49 18.03 -8.08 25.84
N GLU A 50 19.07 -8.87 25.58
CA GLU A 50 19.90 -9.49 26.62
C GLU A 50 20.58 -8.45 27.51
N ASP A 51 20.98 -7.32 26.92
CA ASP A 51 21.51 -6.15 27.64
C ASP A 51 20.42 -5.39 28.43
N GLY A 52 19.17 -5.85 28.43
CA GLY A 52 18.05 -5.28 29.21
C GLY A 52 17.37 -4.06 28.56
N ASN A 53 17.67 -3.75 27.30
CA ASN A 53 17.02 -2.64 26.60
C ASN A 53 15.62 -3.01 26.11
N PHE A 54 14.75 -2.01 26.03
CA PHE A 54 13.48 -2.14 25.32
C PHE A 54 13.72 -2.42 23.83
N LEU A 55 13.00 -3.39 23.27
CA LEU A 55 12.96 -3.71 21.84
C LEU A 55 12.61 -2.48 20.99
N SER A 56 11.69 -1.62 21.42
CA SER A 56 11.36 -0.41 20.67
C SER A 56 12.55 0.55 20.53
N ASN A 57 13.40 0.64 21.55
CA ASN A 57 14.63 1.44 21.50
C ASN A 57 15.68 0.77 20.62
N ALA A 58 15.86 -0.55 20.76
CA ALA A 58 16.76 -1.32 19.93
C ALA A 58 16.40 -1.23 18.43
N MET A 59 15.10 -1.26 18.09
CA MET A 59 14.64 -1.09 16.72
C MET A 59 14.96 0.30 16.16
N LYS A 60 14.91 1.34 17.01
CA LYS A 60 15.22 2.72 16.61
C LYS A 60 16.70 2.93 16.28
N THR A 61 17.60 2.25 16.98
CA THR A 61 19.06 2.37 16.78
C THR A 61 19.64 1.31 15.85
N CYS A 62 18.80 0.44 15.27
CA CYS A 62 19.25 -0.66 14.44
C CYS A 62 19.90 -0.16 13.14
N PRO A 63 21.16 -0.55 12.83
CA PRO A 63 21.84 -0.07 11.63
C PRO A 63 21.44 -0.81 10.35
N TYR A 64 20.72 -1.93 10.47
CA TYR A 64 20.44 -2.83 9.34
C TYR A 64 19.07 -2.59 8.71
N PHE A 65 18.07 -2.22 9.51
CA PHE A 65 16.71 -1.96 9.07
C PHE A 65 16.24 -0.60 9.56
N ASP A 66 15.66 0.16 8.64
CA ASP A 66 14.88 1.35 8.97
C ASP A 66 13.45 0.92 9.33
N PHE A 67 13.18 0.86 10.64
CA PHE A 67 11.83 0.65 11.16
C PHE A 67 11.15 2.01 11.25
N ASP A 68 10.02 2.17 10.55
CA ASP A 68 9.26 3.41 10.61
C ASP A 68 8.77 3.70 12.04
N ASP A 69 8.68 4.99 12.37
CA ASP A 69 8.29 5.47 13.69
C ASP A 69 6.96 4.88 14.19
N ILE A 70 6.03 4.60 13.27
CA ILE A 70 4.74 4.00 13.57
C ILE A 70 4.94 2.54 14.03
N TYR A 71 5.71 1.75 13.29
CA TYR A 71 6.06 0.38 13.68
C TYR A 71 6.71 0.35 15.08
N ILE A 72 7.67 1.24 15.33
CA ILE A 72 8.33 1.37 16.64
C ILE A 72 7.31 1.76 17.72
N SER A 73 6.38 2.67 17.42
CA SER A 73 5.33 3.11 18.35
C SER A 73 4.40 1.97 18.75
N PHE A 74 4.02 1.10 17.80
CA PHE A 74 3.25 -0.11 18.10
C PHE A 74 4.01 -1.05 19.04
N ILE A 75 5.30 -1.31 18.75
CA ILE A 75 6.14 -2.15 19.61
C ILE A 75 6.29 -1.54 21.01
N ARG A 76 6.51 -0.23 21.11
CA ARG A 76 6.58 0.48 22.40
C ARG A 76 5.30 0.36 23.21
N ILE A 77 4.15 0.45 22.55
CA ILE A 77 2.85 0.26 23.19
C ILE A 77 2.69 -1.19 23.67
N ALA A 78 3.12 -2.15 22.85
CA ALA A 78 3.12 -3.56 23.24
C ALA A 78 4.00 -3.85 24.45
N GLU A 79 5.18 -3.22 24.53
CA GLU A 79 6.07 -3.31 25.70
C GLU A 79 5.42 -2.78 26.97
N LYS A 80 4.74 -1.64 26.87
CA LYS A 80 4.05 -1.01 28.01
C LYS A 80 2.82 -1.78 28.46
N THR A 81 2.06 -2.35 27.50
CA THR A 81 0.77 -3.00 27.77
C THR A 81 0.88 -4.52 27.95
N GLY A 82 2.03 -5.11 27.63
CA GLY A 82 2.24 -6.56 27.57
C GLY A 82 1.57 -7.25 26.36
N LYS A 83 0.88 -6.52 25.48
CA LYS A 83 0.08 -7.07 24.36
C LYS A 83 0.89 -7.27 23.07
N PHE A 84 2.04 -7.93 23.20
CA PHE A 84 2.95 -8.21 22.08
C PHE A 84 2.34 -9.13 21.02
N LYS A 85 1.60 -10.15 21.45
CA LYS A 85 1.00 -11.15 20.55
C LYS A 85 -0.01 -10.50 19.61
N GLU A 86 -0.86 -9.65 20.17
CA GLU A 86 -1.88 -8.87 19.46
C GLU A 86 -1.22 -7.87 18.52
N THR A 87 -0.16 -7.20 18.98
CA THR A 87 0.56 -6.19 18.20
C THR A 87 1.27 -6.78 17.00
N ILE A 88 2.01 -7.87 17.18
CA ILE A 88 2.69 -8.56 16.08
C ILE A 88 1.65 -9.12 15.10
N ARG A 89 0.51 -9.65 15.58
CA ARG A 89 -0.61 -10.08 14.73
C ARG A 89 -1.18 -8.92 13.91
N TYR A 90 -1.37 -7.75 14.52
CA TYR A 90 -1.84 -6.54 13.82
C TYR A 90 -0.84 -6.11 12.74
N LEU A 91 0.45 -6.03 13.07
CA LEU A 91 1.51 -5.66 12.12
C LEU A 91 1.61 -6.65 10.96
N MET A 92 1.38 -7.94 11.22
CA MET A 92 1.31 -8.96 10.17
C MET A 92 0.12 -8.80 9.25
N LYS A 93 -1.08 -8.61 9.81
CA LYS A 93 -2.28 -8.33 9.01
C LYS A 93 -2.10 -7.07 8.16
N LYS A 94 -1.38 -6.08 8.66
CA LYS A 94 -0.97 -4.91 7.87
C LYS A 94 -0.10 -5.35 6.69
N ILE A 95 0.99 -6.07 6.92
CA ILE A 95 1.90 -6.55 5.87
C ILE A 95 1.17 -7.40 4.81
N GLU A 96 0.29 -8.31 5.22
CA GLU A 96 -0.49 -9.16 4.31
C GLU A 96 -1.37 -8.32 3.37
N ARG A 97 -2.01 -7.26 3.88
CA ARG A 97 -2.80 -6.33 3.05
C ARG A 97 -1.94 -5.53 2.06
N GLN A 98 -0.71 -5.20 2.45
CA GLN A 98 0.24 -4.57 1.53
C GLN A 98 0.61 -5.54 0.39
N ASP A 99 0.83 -6.82 0.71
CA ASP A 99 1.11 -7.84 -0.30
C ASP A 99 -0.09 -8.06 -1.23
N GLU A 100 -1.31 -8.15 -0.69
CA GLU A 100 -2.54 -8.28 -1.48
C GLU A 100 -2.71 -7.10 -2.45
N SER A 101 -2.47 -5.87 -1.96
CA SER A 101 -2.54 -4.66 -2.78
C SER A 101 -1.47 -4.68 -3.87
N ARG A 102 -0.24 -5.07 -3.52
CA ARG A 102 0.87 -5.24 -4.46
C ARG A 102 0.53 -6.29 -5.53
N ASN A 103 -0.07 -7.41 -5.16
CA ASN A 103 -0.45 -8.45 -6.12
C ASN A 103 -1.57 -7.99 -7.06
N LYS A 104 -2.53 -7.20 -6.58
CA LYS A 104 -3.55 -6.54 -7.43
C LYS A 104 -2.90 -5.59 -8.45
N VAL A 105 -1.87 -4.85 -8.05
CA VAL A 105 -1.07 -4.02 -8.97
C VAL A 105 -0.39 -4.89 -10.03
N PHE A 106 0.32 -5.95 -9.64
CA PHE A 106 1.00 -6.82 -10.60
C PHE A 106 0.04 -7.48 -11.59
N GLY A 107 -1.13 -7.93 -11.11
CA GLY A 107 -2.17 -8.47 -11.99
C GLY A 107 -2.63 -7.47 -13.06
N ALA A 108 -2.72 -6.19 -12.72
CA ALA A 108 -3.12 -5.13 -13.66
C ALA A 108 -2.01 -4.72 -14.66
N ILE A 109 -0.73 -5.03 -14.38
CA ILE A 109 0.41 -4.61 -15.21
C ILE A 109 0.69 -5.58 -16.37
N ILE A 110 0.31 -6.85 -16.24
CA ILE A 110 0.67 -7.87 -17.22
C ILE A 110 0.12 -7.58 -18.62
N TYR A 111 -1.10 -7.04 -18.67
CA TYR A 111 -1.82 -6.76 -19.91
C TYR A 111 -1.23 -5.55 -20.69
N PRO A 112 -0.97 -4.38 -20.07
CA PRO A 112 -0.25 -3.28 -20.72
C PRO A 112 1.10 -3.69 -21.33
N ILE A 113 1.88 -4.51 -20.62
CA ILE A 113 3.18 -4.99 -21.13
C ILE A 113 3.00 -5.81 -22.41
N PHE A 114 2.08 -6.77 -22.40
CA PHE A 114 1.83 -7.67 -23.53
C PHE A 114 1.49 -6.89 -24.80
N VAL A 115 0.65 -5.86 -24.68
CA VAL A 115 0.23 -5.03 -25.80
C VAL A 115 1.35 -4.14 -26.31
N VAL A 116 2.15 -3.52 -25.43
CA VAL A 116 3.31 -2.74 -25.88
C VAL A 116 4.25 -3.62 -26.71
N VAL A 117 4.49 -4.87 -26.27
CA VAL A 117 5.29 -5.83 -27.03
C VAL A 117 4.68 -6.14 -28.40
N ILE A 118 3.39 -6.47 -28.47
CA ILE A 118 2.71 -6.74 -29.75
C ILE A 118 2.77 -5.53 -30.68
N SER A 119 2.50 -4.33 -30.16
CA SER A 119 2.52 -3.10 -30.95
C SER A 119 3.91 -2.80 -31.50
N VAL A 120 4.98 -3.04 -30.73
CA VAL A 120 6.35 -2.91 -31.22
C VAL A 120 6.61 -3.91 -32.35
N VAL A 121 6.22 -5.18 -32.18
CA VAL A 121 6.38 -6.21 -33.20
C VAL A 121 5.61 -5.85 -34.49
N ALA A 122 4.36 -5.39 -34.35
CA ALA A 122 3.54 -4.95 -35.48
C ALA A 122 4.17 -3.78 -36.23
N CYS A 123 4.67 -2.76 -35.51
CA CYS A 123 5.35 -1.63 -36.12
C CYS A 123 6.62 -2.03 -36.88
N VAL A 124 7.44 -2.91 -36.28
CA VAL A 124 8.67 -3.41 -36.93
C VAL A 124 8.33 -4.19 -38.19
N PHE A 125 7.31 -5.05 -38.14
CA PHE A 125 6.83 -5.81 -39.29
C PHE A 125 6.37 -4.90 -40.44
N VAL A 126 5.55 -3.88 -40.14
CA VAL A 126 5.07 -2.92 -41.13
C VAL A 126 6.22 -2.14 -41.78
N CYS A 127 7.20 -1.69 -40.99
CA CYS A 127 8.40 -1.04 -41.52
C CYS A 127 9.23 -1.95 -42.43
N ALA A 128 9.44 -3.21 -42.03
CA ALA A 128 10.22 -4.17 -42.80
C ALA A 128 9.53 -4.54 -44.11
N TYR A 129 8.21 -4.72 -44.10
CA TYR A 129 7.44 -5.12 -45.27
C TYR A 129 7.29 -3.99 -46.29
N LEU A 130 6.98 -2.77 -45.84
CA LEU A 130 6.69 -1.66 -46.75
C LEU A 130 7.94 -1.06 -47.42
N LYS A 131 9.16 -1.33 -46.91
CA LYS A 131 10.45 -0.76 -47.38
C LYS A 131 10.48 0.77 -47.58
N LYS A 132 9.44 1.49 -47.18
CA LYS A 132 9.22 2.94 -47.30
C LYS A 132 8.94 3.61 -45.94
N GLY A 133 8.79 2.85 -44.86
CA GLY A 133 8.51 3.40 -43.54
C GLY A 133 9.73 4.13 -42.95
N SER A 134 9.56 5.39 -42.55
CA SER A 134 10.58 6.09 -41.76
C SER A 134 10.64 5.46 -40.36
N ILE A 135 11.81 4.95 -39.98
CA ILE A 135 12.06 4.39 -38.65
C ILE A 135 11.69 5.41 -37.56
N ALA A 136 11.93 6.71 -37.82
CA ALA A 136 11.61 7.79 -36.89
C ALA A 136 10.10 7.88 -36.57
N ASP A 137 9.23 7.68 -37.56
CA ASP A 137 7.79 7.70 -37.35
C ASP A 137 7.35 6.54 -36.43
N VAL A 138 7.86 5.34 -36.67
CA VAL A 138 7.56 4.18 -35.82
C VAL A 138 8.03 4.39 -34.38
N PHE A 139 9.22 4.95 -34.18
CA PHE A 139 9.68 5.30 -32.84
C PHE A 139 8.75 6.30 -32.15
N CYS A 140 8.25 7.31 -32.86
CA CYS A 140 7.25 8.24 -32.33
C CYS A 140 5.96 7.53 -31.90
N TYR A 141 5.40 6.62 -32.72
CA TYR A 141 4.20 5.87 -32.36
C TYR A 141 4.40 4.98 -31.13
N VAL A 142 5.51 4.24 -31.10
CA VAL A 142 5.86 3.40 -29.94
C VAL A 142 6.07 4.26 -28.69
N ALA A 143 6.69 5.44 -28.81
CA ALA A 143 6.87 6.38 -27.70
C ALA A 143 5.53 6.92 -27.18
N ILE A 144 4.59 7.26 -28.06
CA ILE A 144 3.25 7.73 -27.68
C ILE A 144 2.48 6.61 -26.96
N LEU A 145 2.46 5.40 -27.53
CA LEU A 145 1.76 4.27 -26.91
C LEU A 145 2.37 3.87 -25.56
N SER A 146 3.69 3.78 -25.48
CA SER A 146 4.38 3.47 -24.22
C SER A 146 4.17 4.57 -23.18
N GLY A 147 4.18 5.84 -23.57
CA GLY A 147 3.83 6.97 -22.71
C GLY A 147 2.39 6.88 -22.17
N ALA A 148 1.41 6.58 -23.03
CA ALA A 148 0.03 6.39 -22.62
C ALA A 148 -0.13 5.21 -21.65
N CYS A 149 0.57 4.09 -21.92
CA CYS A 149 0.57 2.92 -21.04
C CYS A 149 1.23 3.22 -19.68
N ILE A 150 2.34 3.97 -19.67
CA ILE A 150 3.01 4.40 -18.43
C ILE A 150 2.11 5.31 -17.62
N LEU A 151 1.45 6.30 -18.25
CA LEU A 151 0.54 7.22 -17.57
C LEU A 151 -0.68 6.47 -16.99
N MET A 152 -1.22 5.52 -17.74
CA MET A 152 -2.27 4.62 -17.24
C MET A 152 -1.79 3.79 -16.05
N LEU A 153 -0.59 3.21 -16.13
CA LEU A 153 0.01 2.43 -15.05
C LEU A 153 0.23 3.27 -13.79
N LEU A 154 0.68 4.53 -13.93
CA LEU A 154 0.81 5.46 -12.81
C LEU A 154 -0.55 5.76 -12.17
N MET A 155 -1.62 5.92 -12.96
CA MET A 155 -2.98 6.07 -12.44
C MET A 155 -3.43 4.84 -11.66
N ILE A 156 -3.18 3.63 -12.18
CA ILE A 156 -3.51 2.37 -11.52
C ILE A 156 -2.78 2.25 -10.18
N VAL A 157 -1.48 2.51 -10.15
CA VAL A 157 -0.67 2.45 -8.93
C VAL A 157 -1.15 3.46 -7.89
N LYS A 158 -1.44 4.70 -8.29
CA LYS A 158 -1.98 5.73 -7.39
C LYS A 158 -3.36 5.34 -6.82
N PHE A 159 -4.17 4.63 -7.60
CA PHE A 159 -5.53 4.26 -7.21
C PHE A 159 -5.62 2.98 -6.38
N ILE A 160 -4.73 2.01 -6.63
CA ILE A 160 -4.60 0.79 -5.82
C ILE A 160 -3.79 1.05 -4.54
N GLY A 161 -3.09 2.19 -4.46
CA GLY A 161 -2.30 2.61 -3.31
C GLY A 161 -3.05 2.51 -1.97
N GLU A 162 -2.26 2.34 -0.90
CA GLU A 162 -2.77 2.19 0.46
C GLU A 162 -3.65 3.37 0.88
N ASN A 163 -4.86 3.09 1.39
CA ASN A 163 -5.63 4.13 2.04
C ASN A 163 -5.16 4.30 3.48
N LYS A 164 -4.27 5.27 3.68
CA LYS A 164 -3.74 5.65 4.99
C LYS A 164 -4.82 6.07 6.00
N THR A 165 -5.95 6.60 5.55
CA THR A 165 -7.05 7.01 6.45
C THR A 165 -7.76 5.80 7.03
N TYR A 166 -8.03 4.79 6.20
CA TYR A 166 -8.54 3.49 6.67
C TYR A 166 -7.57 2.85 7.68
N GLU A 167 -6.28 2.81 7.36
CA GLU A 167 -5.26 2.26 8.24
C GLU A 167 -5.15 3.01 9.56
N ALA A 168 -5.31 4.34 9.55
CA ALA A 168 -5.28 5.17 10.74
C ALA A 168 -6.44 4.84 11.70
N PHE A 169 -7.66 4.68 11.19
CA PHE A 169 -8.80 4.29 12.02
C PHE A 169 -8.66 2.86 12.58
N LEU A 170 -8.13 1.93 11.77
CA LEU A 170 -7.87 0.58 12.23
C LEU A 170 -6.75 0.52 13.29
N ALA A 171 -5.72 1.34 13.14
CA ALA A 171 -4.68 1.52 14.14
C ALA A 171 -5.26 2.05 15.44
N ALA A 172 -6.10 3.09 15.37
CA ALA A 172 -6.77 3.64 16.53
C ALA A 172 -7.63 2.58 17.25
N ASP A 173 -8.43 1.81 16.50
CA ASP A 173 -9.23 0.69 17.03
C ASP A 173 -8.36 -0.32 17.78
N PHE A 174 -7.29 -0.79 17.13
CA PHE A 174 -6.36 -1.75 17.71
C PHE A 174 -5.75 -1.22 19.02
N LEU A 175 -5.29 0.03 19.02
CA LEU A 175 -4.64 0.64 20.18
C LEU A 175 -5.61 0.83 21.35
N VAL A 176 -6.85 1.25 21.08
CA VAL A 176 -7.90 1.36 22.11
C VAL A 176 -8.22 -0.02 22.70
N LYS A 177 -8.40 -1.06 21.88
CA LYS A 177 -8.58 -2.45 22.35
C LYS A 177 -7.35 -3.00 23.08
N ALA A 178 -6.16 -2.50 22.75
CA ALA A 178 -4.93 -2.77 23.48
C ALA A 178 -4.89 -2.06 24.86
N GLY A 179 -5.82 -1.16 25.15
CA GLY A 179 -5.92 -0.45 26.43
C GLY A 179 -5.20 0.91 26.43
N CYS A 180 -4.78 1.41 25.25
CA CYS A 180 -4.31 2.78 25.14
C CYS A 180 -5.50 3.75 25.24
N GLY A 181 -5.27 4.89 25.89
CA GLY A 181 -6.24 5.98 25.87
C GLY A 181 -6.52 6.46 24.45
N ILE A 182 -7.77 6.89 24.21
CA ILE A 182 -8.25 7.30 22.89
C ILE A 182 -7.38 8.41 22.28
N SER A 183 -6.94 9.39 23.09
CA SER A 183 -6.03 10.47 22.63
C SER A 183 -4.73 9.90 22.03
N ALA A 184 -4.05 9.00 22.74
CA ALA A 184 -2.79 8.39 22.29
C ALA A 184 -2.99 7.50 21.04
N ALA A 185 -4.13 6.81 20.96
CA ALA A 185 -4.49 6.00 19.79
C ALA A 185 -4.70 6.88 18.55
N VAL A 186 -5.38 8.02 18.70
CA VAL A 186 -5.60 9.02 17.64
C VAL A 186 -4.29 9.70 17.24
N GLU A 187 -3.38 9.97 18.17
CA GLU A 187 -2.05 10.52 17.89
C GLU A 187 -1.21 9.56 17.02
N CYS A 188 -1.17 8.28 17.37
CA CYS A 188 -0.49 7.26 16.57
C CYS A 188 -1.12 7.15 15.17
N ALA A 189 -2.44 7.23 15.10
CA ALA A 189 -3.19 7.23 13.84
C ALA A 189 -2.88 8.47 12.96
N ALA A 190 -2.69 9.66 13.56
CA ALA A 190 -2.23 10.86 12.85
C ALA A 190 -0.88 10.63 12.15
N GLY A 191 0.05 9.93 12.84
CA GLY A 191 1.36 9.56 12.29
C GLY A 191 1.26 8.72 11.01
N ILE A 192 0.29 7.80 10.93
CA ILE A 192 0.05 6.94 9.75
C ILE A 192 -0.36 7.74 8.53
N VAL A 193 -1.28 8.69 8.71
CA VAL A 193 -1.76 9.54 7.62
C VAL A 193 -0.68 10.55 7.19
N GLY A 194 0.08 11.05 8.15
CA GLY A 194 1.13 12.04 7.96
C GLY A 194 0.64 13.47 8.18
N ASN A 195 1.45 14.26 8.88
CA ASN A 195 1.09 15.58 9.41
C ASN A 195 0.72 16.63 8.34
N ASN A 196 1.29 16.50 7.13
CA ASN A 196 1.07 17.48 6.05
C ASN A 196 -0.23 17.25 5.27
N THR A 197 -0.97 16.19 5.57
CA THR A 197 -2.23 15.86 4.88
C THR A 197 -3.43 16.56 5.54
N LYS A 198 -4.51 16.77 4.78
CA LYS A 198 -5.78 17.29 5.33
C LYS A 198 -6.28 16.39 6.47
N THR A 199 -6.26 15.07 6.25
CA THR A 199 -6.69 14.09 7.26
C THR A 199 -5.77 14.06 8.48
N GLY A 200 -4.45 14.18 8.33
CA GLY A 200 -3.53 14.24 9.46
C GLY A 200 -3.79 15.43 10.37
N ARG A 201 -4.11 16.60 9.79
CA ARG A 201 -4.56 17.78 10.55
C ARG A 201 -5.84 17.51 11.33
N ILE A 202 -6.82 16.83 10.72
CA ILE A 202 -8.07 16.45 11.40
C ILE A 202 -7.77 15.54 12.60
N PHE A 203 -6.92 14.52 12.46
CA PHE A 203 -6.56 13.65 13.58
C PHE A 203 -5.83 14.41 14.70
N LYS A 204 -4.96 15.36 14.35
CA LYS A 204 -4.27 16.20 15.35
C LYS A 204 -5.25 17.08 16.12
N THR A 205 -6.16 17.76 15.42
CA THR A 205 -7.22 18.57 16.07
C THR A 205 -8.17 17.69 16.89
N ALA A 206 -8.49 16.48 16.40
CA ALA A 206 -9.31 15.53 17.13
C ALA A 206 -8.62 15.08 18.43
N LYS A 207 -7.31 14.82 18.40
CA LYS A 207 -6.50 14.51 19.60
C LYS A 207 -6.62 15.62 20.64
N GLU A 208 -6.40 16.87 20.26
CA GLU A 208 -6.51 18.03 21.15
C GLU A 208 -7.93 18.13 21.76
N LYS A 209 -8.98 18.01 20.94
CA LYS A 209 -10.37 18.03 21.41
C LYS A 209 -10.70 16.90 22.37
N LEU A 210 -10.19 15.69 22.13
CA LEU A 210 -10.41 14.55 23.02
C LEU A 210 -9.74 14.75 24.38
N GLU A 211 -8.59 15.42 24.43
CA GLU A 211 -7.92 15.79 25.68
C GLU A 211 -8.71 16.82 26.49
N TYR A 212 -9.43 17.72 25.80
CA TYR A 212 -10.38 18.64 26.44
C TYR A 212 -11.72 17.98 26.82
N GLY A 213 -11.88 16.66 26.62
CA GLY A 213 -13.08 15.91 27.02
C GLY A 213 -14.25 15.99 26.05
N PHE A 214 -14.04 16.44 24.81
CA PHE A 214 -15.09 16.38 23.78
C PHE A 214 -15.38 14.93 23.38
N ASP A 215 -16.62 14.66 22.95
CA ASP A 215 -16.96 13.34 22.41
C ASP A 215 -16.29 13.08 21.05
N LEU A 216 -16.20 11.79 20.68
CA LEU A 216 -15.49 11.35 19.48
C LEU A 216 -16.10 11.92 18.18
N LYS A 217 -17.43 12.07 18.12
CA LYS A 217 -18.13 12.59 16.94
C LYS A 217 -17.80 14.07 16.74
N ARG A 218 -17.85 14.89 17.79
CA ARG A 218 -17.48 16.32 17.78
C ARG A 218 -15.99 16.53 17.56
N ALA A 219 -15.14 15.61 18.03
CA ALA A 219 -13.70 15.68 17.81
C ALA A 219 -13.33 15.57 16.32
N PHE A 220 -13.97 14.64 15.59
CA PHE A 220 -13.64 14.37 14.18
C PHE A 220 -14.50 15.15 13.17
N CYS A 221 -15.75 15.49 13.47
CA CYS A 221 -16.71 16.07 12.51
C CYS A 221 -16.69 17.61 12.46
N THR A 222 -15.52 18.25 12.54
CA THR A 222 -15.43 19.72 12.63
C THR A 222 -15.95 20.46 11.39
N ASP A 223 -15.69 19.92 10.19
CA ASP A 223 -16.09 20.51 8.89
C ASP A 223 -16.97 19.56 8.05
N GLY A 224 -17.72 18.66 8.70
CA GLY A 224 -18.50 17.61 8.01
C GLY A 224 -17.66 16.45 7.44
N ASN A 225 -16.33 16.51 7.54
CA ASN A 225 -15.47 15.36 7.20
C ASN A 225 -15.74 14.20 8.17
N PHE A 226 -15.83 12.99 7.62
CA PHE A 226 -16.17 11.76 8.36
C PHE A 226 -17.60 11.68 8.92
N SER A 227 -18.47 12.66 8.70
CA SER A 227 -19.86 12.62 9.18
C SER A 227 -20.58 11.34 8.75
N ASP A 228 -20.47 10.95 7.47
CA ASP A 228 -21.08 9.70 6.97
C ASP A 228 -20.53 8.46 7.69
N ALA A 229 -19.23 8.45 7.99
CA ALA A 229 -18.56 7.31 8.60
C ALA A 229 -18.96 7.17 10.07
N PHE A 230 -19.04 8.30 10.80
CA PHE A 230 -19.54 8.34 12.17
C PHE A 230 -21.03 8.01 12.23
N TYR A 231 -21.83 8.51 11.28
CA TYR A 231 -23.24 8.15 11.19
C TYR A 231 -23.45 6.65 10.98
N TYR A 232 -22.70 6.04 10.05
CA TYR A 232 -22.72 4.59 9.83
C TYR A 232 -22.31 3.80 11.09
N ALA A 233 -21.31 4.28 11.84
CA ALA A 233 -20.87 3.63 13.06
C ALA A 233 -21.90 3.72 14.22
N ASP A 234 -22.66 4.81 14.28
CA ASP A 234 -23.69 5.08 15.31
C ASP A 234 -24.93 4.16 15.12
N ILE A 235 -25.37 3.95 13.87
CA ILE A 235 -26.57 3.15 13.54
C ILE A 235 -26.48 1.69 14.01
N SER A 236 -25.27 1.16 14.20
CA SER A 236 -25.04 -0.25 14.50
C SER A 236 -25.01 -0.59 16.01
N GLY A 237 -25.56 0.27 16.87
CA GLY A 237 -26.02 -0.03 18.24
C GLY A 237 -24.96 -0.28 19.32
N ASN A 238 -23.73 -0.67 18.99
CA ASN A 238 -22.64 -0.87 19.95
C ASN A 238 -21.56 0.22 19.82
N GLN A 239 -21.36 1.03 20.88
CA GLN A 239 -20.45 2.19 20.92
C GLN A 239 -18.98 1.82 21.19
N THR A 240 -18.68 0.56 21.55
CA THR A 240 -17.30 0.14 21.87
C THR A 240 -16.39 -0.03 20.65
N ASP A 241 -16.96 -0.25 19.46
CA ASP A 241 -16.24 -0.56 18.22
C ASP A 241 -16.34 0.54 17.16
N VAL A 242 -16.53 1.81 17.56
CA VAL A 242 -16.76 2.92 16.62
C VAL A 242 -15.62 3.05 15.61
N PHE A 243 -14.36 2.92 16.04
CA PHE A 243 -13.21 3.00 15.13
C PHE A 243 -13.16 1.84 14.13
N GLU A 244 -13.43 0.60 14.57
CA GLU A 244 -13.55 -0.56 13.68
C GLU A 244 -14.64 -0.33 12.62
N LYS A 245 -15.82 0.14 13.03
CA LYS A 245 -16.94 0.39 12.12
C LYS A 245 -16.64 1.48 11.10
N ILE A 246 -15.98 2.57 11.53
CA ILE A 246 -15.49 3.61 10.63
C ILE A 246 -14.48 3.03 9.63
N ALA A 247 -13.53 2.22 10.11
CA ALA A 247 -12.55 1.58 9.25
C ALA A 247 -13.23 0.67 8.21
N ILE A 248 -14.22 -0.13 8.61
CA ILE A 248 -14.98 -0.98 7.70
C ILE A 248 -15.70 -0.15 6.63
N TYR A 249 -16.41 0.92 7.02
CA TYR A 249 -17.10 1.81 6.08
C TYR A 249 -16.13 2.43 5.07
N LEU A 250 -15.00 2.96 5.54
CA LEU A 250 -13.98 3.56 4.66
C LEU A 250 -13.43 2.52 3.68
N ASN A 251 -13.03 1.34 4.17
CA ASN A 251 -12.52 0.29 3.29
C ASN A 251 -13.57 -0.14 2.25
N GLN A 252 -14.84 -0.29 2.63
CA GLN A 252 -15.91 -0.62 1.68
C GLN A 252 -16.13 0.48 0.64
N LYS A 253 -16.12 1.75 1.06
CA LYS A 253 -16.25 2.92 0.16
C LYS A 253 -15.12 2.95 -0.87
N ASP A 254 -13.89 2.68 -0.45
CA ASP A 254 -12.74 2.66 -1.35
C ASP A 254 -12.68 1.39 -2.19
N GLU A 255 -13.05 0.24 -1.65
CA GLU A 255 -13.06 -1.02 -2.40
C GLU A 255 -14.08 -0.99 -3.53
N LYS A 256 -15.25 -0.37 -3.33
CA LYS A 256 -16.21 -0.13 -4.41
C LYS A 256 -15.61 0.74 -5.51
N LYS A 257 -14.97 1.84 -5.16
CA LYS A 257 -14.27 2.71 -6.13
C LYS A 257 -13.16 1.96 -6.88
N ARG A 258 -12.31 1.21 -6.16
CA ARG A 258 -11.26 0.34 -6.72
C ARG A 258 -11.81 -0.67 -7.72
N LYS A 259 -12.89 -1.39 -7.36
CA LYS A 259 -13.53 -2.36 -8.26
C LYS A 259 -14.06 -1.71 -9.53
N VAL A 260 -14.76 -0.57 -9.42
CA VAL A 260 -15.27 0.15 -10.59
C VAL A 260 -14.14 0.58 -11.52
N CYS A 261 -13.06 1.17 -11.00
CA CYS A 261 -11.94 1.54 -11.86
C CYS A 261 -11.22 0.35 -12.48
N LEU A 262 -11.04 -0.75 -11.73
CA LEU A 262 -10.41 -1.97 -12.27
C LEU A 262 -11.19 -2.54 -13.46
N VAL A 263 -12.52 -2.59 -13.36
CA VAL A 263 -13.39 -3.05 -14.45
C VAL A 263 -13.35 -2.10 -15.66
N LEU A 264 -13.13 -0.80 -15.43
CA LEU A 264 -13.04 0.19 -16.51
C LEU A 264 -11.67 0.24 -17.21
N ILE A 265 -10.62 -0.35 -16.64
CA ILE A 265 -9.28 -0.33 -17.27
C ILE A 265 -9.29 -1.08 -18.60
N GLU A 266 -9.89 -2.26 -18.66
CA GLU A 266 -9.94 -3.07 -19.89
C GLU A 266 -10.56 -2.34 -21.09
N PRO A 267 -11.78 -1.78 -21.01
CA PRO A 267 -12.39 -1.08 -22.15
C PRO A 267 -11.64 0.20 -22.54
N VAL A 268 -11.12 0.96 -21.57
CA VAL A 268 -10.30 2.14 -21.86
C VAL A 268 -9.03 1.73 -22.60
N PHE A 269 -8.42 0.62 -22.20
CA PHE A 269 -7.23 0.10 -22.83
C PHE A 269 -7.50 -0.37 -24.27
N ILE A 270 -8.57 -1.14 -24.49
CA ILE A 270 -9.00 -1.55 -25.83
C ILE A 270 -9.19 -0.33 -26.72
N LEU A 271 -9.82 0.72 -26.22
CA LEU A 271 -10.03 1.96 -26.96
C LEU A 271 -8.70 2.64 -27.33
N VAL A 272 -7.76 2.77 -26.39
CA VAL A 272 -6.42 3.34 -26.64
C VAL A 272 -5.67 2.54 -27.70
N THR A 273 -5.69 1.21 -27.61
CA THR A 273 -5.04 0.34 -28.60
C THR A 273 -5.72 0.39 -29.97
N GLY A 274 -7.05 0.47 -30.01
CA GLY A 274 -7.80 0.59 -31.25
C GLY A 274 -7.48 1.89 -31.98
N VAL A 275 -7.46 3.02 -31.26
CA VAL A 275 -7.06 4.33 -31.81
C VAL A 275 -5.61 4.29 -32.31
N PHE A 276 -4.71 3.65 -31.55
CA PHE A 276 -3.33 3.45 -31.96
C PHE A 276 -3.22 2.65 -33.27
N LEU A 277 -3.82 1.46 -33.33
CA LEU A 277 -3.79 0.61 -34.53
C LEU A 277 -4.44 1.29 -35.72
N PHE A 278 -5.57 1.97 -35.53
CA PHE A 278 -6.23 2.71 -36.58
C PHE A 278 -5.35 3.83 -37.13
N SER A 279 -4.69 4.61 -36.26
CA SER A 279 -3.77 5.66 -36.68
C SER A 279 -2.54 5.11 -37.43
N LEU A 280 -2.06 3.92 -37.04
CA LEU A 280 -0.98 3.21 -37.71
C LEU A 280 -1.40 2.80 -39.12
N ILE A 281 -2.59 2.20 -39.26
CA ILE A 281 -3.14 1.80 -40.57
C ILE A 281 -3.30 3.03 -41.48
N LEU A 282 -3.89 4.12 -40.98
CA LEU A 282 -4.08 5.34 -41.77
C LEU A 282 -2.76 5.94 -42.28
N LYS A 283 -1.71 5.93 -41.47
CA LYS A 283 -0.44 6.55 -41.87
C LYS A 283 0.45 5.66 -42.72
N PHE A 284 0.44 4.34 -42.50
CA PHE A 284 1.35 3.43 -43.19
C PHE A 284 0.67 2.63 -44.32
N MET A 285 -0.55 2.15 -44.10
CA MET A 285 -1.22 1.26 -45.05
C MET A 285 -1.95 2.04 -46.16
N VAL A 286 -2.63 3.15 -45.82
CA VAL A 286 -3.39 3.94 -46.81
C VAL A 286 -2.48 4.50 -47.92
N PRO A 287 -1.32 5.14 -47.63
CA PRO A 287 -0.44 5.65 -48.68
C PRO A 287 0.08 4.54 -49.61
N TYR A 288 0.31 3.34 -49.05
CA TYR A 288 0.72 2.19 -49.85
C TYR A 288 -0.37 1.74 -50.82
N LEU A 289 -1.63 1.71 -50.40
CA LEU A 289 -2.76 1.38 -51.26
C LEU A 289 -2.99 2.45 -52.34
N THR A 290 -2.82 3.73 -52.01
CA THR A 290 -2.97 4.81 -52.99
C THR A 290 -1.83 4.83 -54.02
N ASP A 291 -0.60 4.49 -53.61
CA ASP A 291 0.53 4.34 -54.53
C ASP A 291 0.34 3.16 -55.50
N PHE A 292 -0.40 2.12 -55.08
CA PHE A 292 -0.64 0.92 -55.89
C PHE A 292 -1.72 1.12 -56.97
N ASN A 293 -2.66 2.07 -56.78
CA ASN A 293 -3.77 2.31 -57.71
C ASN A 293 -3.45 3.26 -58.89
N TRP A 294 -2.18 3.59 -59.11
CA TRP A 294 -1.72 4.46 -60.21
C TRP A 294 -0.66 3.81 -61.12
N VAL A 295 -0.75 2.49 -61.31
CA VAL A 295 -0.10 1.75 -62.42
C VAL A 295 -1.18 1.02 -63.20
#